data_AF-A0A2N5IBH3-F1
#
_entry.id   AF-A0A2N5IBH3-F1
#
_cell.length_a   1.000
_cell.length_b   1.000
_cell.length_c   1.000
_cell.angle_alpha   90.00
_cell.angle_beta   90.00
_cell.angle_gamma   90.00
#
_symmetry.space_group_name_H-M   'P 1'
#
loop_
_entity.id
_entity.type
_entity.pdbx_description
1 polymer ?
#
loop_
_entity_poly.entity_id
_entity_poly.type
_entity_poly.pdbx_seq_one_letter_code
_entity_poly.pdbx_strand_id
1 'polypeptide(L)'
;MVEKMDLEVLGRLMIEHGLVIRAIPMEETSVYEVYHKDKYPDGVVYYDERRKREMIRVTKKLSKGGKFIITKVNGQGTIVNNWGKPVIFYDTIEEAVKSIIE
;
A
#
# COMPACT_ATOMS: atom_id res chain seq x y z
N MET A 1 -17.55 9.57 21.88
CA MET A 1 -18.59 9.72 20.84
C MET A 1 -17.86 10.18 19.59
N VAL A 2 -17.53 9.25 18.70
CA VAL A 2 -17.00 9.60 17.39
C VAL A 2 -18.20 10.19 16.66
N GLU A 3 -18.21 11.51 16.47
CA GLU A 3 -19.16 12.16 15.57
C GLU A 3 -19.24 11.30 14.32
N LYS A 4 -20.46 11.06 13.86
CA LYS A 4 -20.77 10.28 12.68
C LYS A 4 -19.96 10.87 11.53
N MET A 5 -18.73 10.36 11.35
CA MET A 5 -17.77 10.83 10.36
C MET A 5 -18.55 10.80 9.07
N ASP A 6 -18.68 11.95 8.38
CA ASP A 6 -19.66 12.08 7.31
C ASP A 6 -19.15 11.30 6.08
N LEU A 7 -19.38 9.98 6.13
CA LEU A 7 -18.97 9.03 5.11
C LEU A 7 -19.69 9.33 3.78
N GLU A 8 -20.84 10.02 3.83
CA GLU A 8 -21.55 10.47 2.64
C GLU A 8 -20.79 11.62 1.97
N VAL A 9 -20.35 12.63 2.75
CA VAL A 9 -19.49 13.71 2.27
C VAL A 9 -18.15 13.17 1.77
N LEU A 10 -17.49 12.30 2.53
CA LEU A 10 -16.25 11.65 2.12
C LEU A 10 -16.46 10.91 0.79
N GLY A 11 -17.51 10.09 0.69
CA GLY A 11 -17.84 9.34 -0.52
C GLY A 11 -18.05 10.25 -1.72
N ARG A 12 -18.80 11.35 -1.56
CA ARG A 12 -19.00 12.34 -2.62
C ARG A 12 -17.68 12.96 -3.07
N LEU A 13 -16.83 13.42 -2.14
CA LEU A 13 -15.53 14.02 -2.45
C LEU A 13 -14.58 13.02 -3.13
N MET A 14 -14.58 11.76 -2.69
CA MET A 14 -13.80 10.69 -3.31
C MET A 14 -14.25 10.44 -4.75
N ILE A 15 -15.55 10.40 -5.02
CA ILE A 15 -16.11 10.21 -6.36
C ILE A 15 -15.80 11.42 -7.25
N GLU A 16 -16.10 12.63 -6.77
CA GLU A 16 -15.96 13.87 -7.53
C GLU A 16 -14.51 14.16 -7.92
N HIS A 17 -13.55 13.86 -7.04
CA HIS A 17 -12.14 14.16 -7.26
C HIS A 17 -11.27 12.94 -7.57
N GLY A 18 -11.88 11.76 -7.67
CA GLY A 18 -11.19 10.48 -7.92
C GLY A 18 -10.17 10.13 -6.85
N LEU A 19 -10.50 10.35 -5.57
CA LEU A 19 -9.61 10.09 -4.43
C LEU A 19 -9.70 8.65 -3.96
N VAL A 20 -8.57 8.12 -3.50
CA VAL A 20 -8.46 6.82 -2.83
C VAL A 20 -7.65 6.99 -1.56
N ILE A 21 -8.21 6.52 -0.45
CA ILE A 21 -7.46 6.28 0.78
C ILE A 21 -6.86 4.88 0.68
N ARG A 22 -5.53 4.77 0.81
CA ARG A 22 -4.82 3.49 0.73
C ARG A 22 -4.07 3.22 2.03
N ALA A 23 -4.30 2.05 2.61
CA ALA A 23 -3.47 1.51 3.68
C ALA A 23 -2.15 0.97 3.12
N ILE A 24 -1.05 1.26 3.79
CA ILE A 24 0.27 0.68 3.51
C ILE A 24 0.45 -0.52 4.45
N PRO A 25 0.60 -1.75 3.93
CA PRO A 25 0.77 -2.92 4.77
C PRO A 25 2.08 -2.83 5.58
N MET A 26 2.15 -3.51 6.72
CA MET A 26 3.36 -3.54 7.55
C MET A 26 4.56 -4.13 6.80
N GLU A 27 4.28 -5.09 5.91
CA GLU A 27 5.28 -5.82 5.15
C GLU A 27 4.81 -6.08 3.72
N GLU A 28 5.78 -6.27 2.84
CA GLU A 28 5.57 -6.70 1.47
C GLU A 28 6.29 -8.03 1.27
N THR A 29 5.61 -8.98 0.63
CA THR A 29 6.20 -10.25 0.24
C THR A 29 6.34 -10.30 -1.27
N SER A 30 7.55 -10.51 -1.74
CA SER A 30 7.88 -10.74 -3.15
C SER A 30 8.33 -12.18 -3.36
N VAL A 31 8.07 -12.71 -4.55
CA VAL A 31 8.42 -14.08 -4.93
C VAL A 31 9.33 -14.02 -6.16
N TYR A 32 10.48 -14.68 -6.06
CA TYR A 32 11.47 -14.77 -7.14
C TYR A 32 11.82 -16.23 -7.41
N GLU A 33 12.50 -16.48 -8.52
CA GLU A 33 13.04 -17.81 -8.81
C GLU A 33 14.26 -18.11 -7.93
N VAL A 34 14.46 -19.39 -7.58
CA VAL A 34 15.48 -19.82 -6.61
C VAL A 34 16.92 -19.47 -6.99
N TYR A 35 17.21 -19.32 -8.30
CA TYR A 35 18.55 -18.96 -8.77
C TYR A 35 18.96 -17.53 -8.36
N HIS A 36 18.02 -16.70 -7.88
CA HIS A 36 18.31 -15.40 -7.30
C HIS A 36 18.63 -15.43 -5.80
N LYS A 37 18.75 -16.60 -5.17
CA LYS A 37 19.01 -16.74 -3.73
C LYS A 37 20.19 -15.90 -3.24
N ASP A 38 21.25 -15.76 -4.04
CA ASP A 38 22.44 -14.99 -3.68
C ASP A 38 22.17 -13.48 -3.55
N LYS A 39 21.09 -12.99 -4.18
CA LYS A 39 20.62 -11.59 -4.05
C LYS A 39 19.69 -11.40 -2.85
N TYR A 40 19.15 -12.48 -2.30
CA TYR A 40 18.14 -12.46 -1.24
C TYR A 40 18.52 -13.46 -0.15
N PRO A 41 19.59 -13.19 0.61
CA PRO A 41 20.12 -14.13 1.61
C PRO A 41 19.10 -14.46 2.71
N ASP A 42 18.18 -13.53 3.02
CA ASP A 42 17.12 -13.73 4.02
C ASP A 42 15.84 -14.38 3.43
N GLY A 43 15.85 -14.74 2.15
CA GLY A 43 14.70 -15.32 1.49
C GLY A 43 14.50 -16.79 1.84
N VAL A 44 13.24 -17.20 1.98
CA VAL A 44 12.88 -18.59 2.28
C VAL A 44 12.58 -19.33 0.99
N VAL A 45 13.37 -20.37 0.69
CA VAL A 45 13.14 -21.25 -0.46
C VAL A 45 11.94 -22.15 -0.19
N TYR A 46 11.06 -22.29 -1.18
CA TYR A 46 9.92 -23.19 -1.12
C TYR A 46 9.60 -23.73 -2.52
N TYR A 47 8.96 -24.90 -2.58
CA TYR A 47 8.47 -25.44 -3.84
C TYR A 47 7.09 -24.84 -4.18
N ASP A 48 6.97 -24.15 -5.31
CA ASP A 48 5.72 -23.58 -5.78
C ASP A 48 4.96 -24.60 -6.63
N GLU A 49 3.88 -25.16 -6.08
CA GLU A 49 3.07 -26.20 -6.73
C GLU A 49 2.44 -25.77 -8.06
N ARG A 50 2.15 -24.47 -8.24
CA ARG A 50 1.55 -23.97 -9.48
C ARG A 50 2.60 -23.86 -10.58
N ARG A 51 3.82 -23.49 -10.23
CA ARG A 51 4.95 -23.33 -11.18
C ARG A 51 5.81 -24.57 -11.31
N LYS A 52 5.60 -25.57 -10.45
CA LYS A 52 6.35 -26.84 -10.40
C LYS A 52 7.87 -26.65 -10.32
N ARG A 53 8.29 -25.64 -9.54
CA ARG A 53 9.70 -25.30 -9.36
C ARG A 53 9.95 -24.64 -8.01
N GLU A 54 11.20 -24.67 -7.58
CA GLU A 54 11.65 -23.95 -6.40
C GLU A 54 11.65 -22.44 -6.66
N MET A 55 11.09 -21.72 -5.70
CA MET A 55 10.98 -20.28 -5.67
C MET A 55 11.55 -19.79 -4.33
N ILE A 56 11.83 -18.50 -4.24
CA ILE A 56 12.25 -17.85 -3.01
C ILE A 56 11.24 -16.77 -2.64
N ARG A 57 10.78 -16.81 -1.38
CA ARG A 57 9.90 -15.80 -0.80
C ARG A 57 10.74 -14.83 0.02
N VAL A 58 10.62 -13.54 -0.26
CA VAL A 58 11.32 -12.48 0.45
C VAL A 58 10.29 -11.56 1.04
N THR A 59 10.28 -11.45 2.37
CA THR A 59 9.38 -10.55 3.09
C THR A 59 10.20 -9.42 3.70
N LYS A 60 9.80 -8.19 3.44
CA LYS A 60 10.46 -6.99 3.98
C LYS A 60 9.46 -6.10 4.69
N LYS A 61 9.88 -5.48 5.79
CA LYS A 61 9.09 -4.44 6.45
C LYS A 61 9.12 -3.17 5.60
N LEU A 62 7.96 -2.53 5.47
CA LEU A 62 7.87 -1.24 4.78
C LEU A 62 8.16 -0.11 5.77
N SER A 63 9.04 0.83 5.39
CA SER A 63 9.39 1.98 6.24
C SER A 63 8.21 2.88 6.59
N LYS A 64 7.13 2.79 5.81
CA LYS A 64 5.85 3.50 6.01
C LYS A 64 4.68 2.53 6.26
N GLY A 65 4.98 1.29 6.65
CA GLY A 65 3.94 0.30 6.96
C GLY A 65 3.06 0.73 8.12
N GLY A 66 1.78 0.37 8.06
CA GLY A 66 0.77 0.73 9.07
C GLY A 66 0.17 2.13 8.89
N LYS A 67 0.62 2.90 7.89
CA LYS A 67 0.15 4.26 7.61
C LYS A 67 -0.86 4.29 6.46
N PHE A 68 -1.57 5.40 6.34
CA PHE A 68 -2.49 5.70 5.25
C PHE A 68 -1.96 6.82 4.37
N ILE A 69 -2.36 6.81 3.10
CA ILE A 69 -2.10 7.88 2.13
C ILE A 69 -3.37 8.18 1.35
N ILE A 70 -3.49 9.40 0.86
CA ILE A 70 -4.53 9.80 -0.08
C ILE A 70 -3.89 10.03 -1.44
N THR A 71 -4.47 9.44 -2.47
CA THR A 71 -4.02 9.63 -3.85
C THR A 71 -5.20 9.87 -4.78
N LYS A 72 -4.93 10.53 -5.90
CA LYS A 72 -5.83 10.49 -7.05
C LYS A 72 -5.60 9.22 -7.85
N VAL A 73 -6.65 8.66 -8.46
CA VAL A 73 -6.53 7.52 -9.38
C VAL A 73 -5.86 8.00 -10.67
N ASN A 74 -4.53 8.03 -10.69
CA ASN A 74 -3.75 8.20 -11.92
C ASN A 74 -3.14 6.85 -12.30
N GLY A 75 -3.99 5.95 -12.81
CA GLY A 75 -3.60 4.63 -13.33
C GLY A 75 -3.21 3.64 -12.24
N GLN A 76 -3.69 2.40 -12.37
CA GLN A 76 -3.58 1.31 -11.39
C GLN A 76 -2.14 0.82 -11.08
N GLY A 77 -1.09 1.53 -11.51
CA GLY A 77 0.29 1.03 -11.48
C GLY A 77 1.35 2.00 -10.95
N THR A 78 1.00 3.19 -10.47
CA THR A 78 2.02 4.17 -10.07
C THR A 78 2.60 3.84 -8.68
N ILE A 79 3.86 3.44 -8.69
CA ILE A 79 4.78 3.43 -7.55
C ILE A 79 4.69 4.82 -6.88
N VAL A 80 4.61 4.84 -5.54
CA VAL A 80 4.46 6.06 -4.70
C VAL A 80 5.47 7.16 -5.05
N ASN A 81 6.59 6.81 -5.71
CA ASN A 81 7.64 7.71 -6.15
C ASN A 81 7.28 8.64 -7.32
N ASN A 82 6.13 8.48 -7.99
CA ASN A 82 5.77 9.28 -9.16
C ASN A 82 4.69 10.35 -8.90
N TRP A 83 4.51 10.75 -7.63
CA TRP A 83 3.50 11.74 -7.26
C TRP A 83 4.20 13.11 -7.19
N GLY A 84 3.87 14.00 -8.13
CA GLY A 84 4.47 15.35 -8.26
C GLY A 84 4.20 16.32 -7.10
N LYS A 85 3.74 15.80 -5.94
CA LYS A 85 3.57 16.51 -4.67
C LYS A 85 4.08 15.61 -3.54
N PRO A 86 4.61 16.17 -2.44
CA PRO A 86 5.00 15.38 -1.28
C PRO A 86 3.82 14.53 -0.79
N VAL A 87 4.05 13.23 -0.66
CA VAL A 87 3.06 12.27 -0.17
C VAL A 87 2.91 12.47 1.34
N ILE A 88 1.69 12.80 1.79
CA ILE A 88 1.37 12.89 3.20
C ILE A 88 0.98 11.50 3.70
N PHE A 89 1.57 11.10 4.83
CA PHE A 89 1.27 9.84 5.49
C PHE A 89 0.53 10.11 6.79
N TYR A 90 -0.55 9.39 7.00
CA TYR A 90 -1.40 9.48 8.20
C TYR A 90 -1.24 8.24 9.06
N ASP A 91 -1.24 8.40 10.38
CA ASP A 91 -1.10 7.29 11.33
C ASP A 91 -2.42 6.55 11.55
N THR A 92 -3.55 7.23 11.33
CA THR A 92 -4.90 6.65 11.43
C THR A 92 -5.75 6.93 10.20
N ILE A 93 -6.82 6.16 10.04
CA ILE A 93 -7.79 6.41 8.97
C ILE A 93 -8.58 7.70 9.24
N GLU A 94 -8.83 8.03 10.50
CA GLU A 94 -9.51 9.24 10.92
C GLU A 94 -8.74 10.50 10.53
N GLU A 95 -7.42 10.52 10.71
CA GLU A 95 -6.56 11.62 10.26
C GLU A 95 -6.62 11.81 8.74
N ALA A 96 -6.55 10.69 7.99
CA ALA A 96 -6.68 10.74 6.54
C ALA A 96 -8.04 11.31 6.13
N VAL A 97 -9.14 10.83 6.73
CA VAL A 97 -10.49 11.31 6.38
C VAL A 97 -10.67 12.80 6.71
N LYS A 98 -10.20 13.26 7.87
CA LYS A 98 -10.28 14.68 8.25
C LYS A 98 -9.58 15.59 7.24
N SER A 99 -8.41 15.18 6.74
CA SER A 99 -7.66 15.96 5.74
C SER A 99 -8.37 16.16 4.38
N ILE A 100 -9.48 15.44 4.14
CA ILE A 100 -10.31 15.56 2.94
C ILE A 100 -11.54 16.44 3.20
N ILE A 101 -12.09 16.37 4.40
CA ILE A 101 -13.37 17.00 4.78
C ILE A 101 -13.15 18.42 5.31
N GLU A 102 -12.03 18.66 6.01
CA GLU A 102 -11.62 19.96 6.58
C GLU A 102 -10.63 20.70 5.66
#